data_AF-A0A956B8M6-F1
#
_entry.id   AF-A0A956B8M6-F1
#
_cell.length_a   1.000
_cell.length_b   1.000
_cell.length_c   1.000
_cell.angle_alpha   90.00
_cell.angle_beta   90.00
_cell.angle_gamma   90.00
#
_symmetry.space_group_name_H-M   'P 1'
#
loop_
_entity.id
_entity.type
_entity.pdbx_description
1 polymer ?
#
loop_
_entity_poly.entity_id
_entity_poly.type
_entity_poly.pdbx_seq_one_letter_code
_entity_poly.pdbx_strand_id
1 'polypeptide(L)'
;PRVGLAEAARALGALEEAVTAYRAALILEPERPGVQRGLGEVLMQAGLHEEAAVALMRAAAEAPEDPELRAALTRALLMGGGVETAASRDSGLSGDLSVFHLEELLEFLGLQRASGRLHLRSGGQEGVIRLYEGRLVDVEYPGLPSLAAALVARGLVSRAWLDALPAARKGGDADLIRALLEVPPGPRPLPTDFVERVIRARVEQGVETMLRWSSGQARFEKERVNEPAFAFGHQDVLMSVFTRQDEAQA
;
A
#
# COMPACT_ATOMS: atom_id res chain seq x y z
N PRO A 1 26.57 17.52 17.17
CA PRO A 1 25.47 16.94 16.36
C PRO A 1 25.87 15.58 15.75
N ARG A 2 25.20 14.48 16.12
CA ARG A 2 25.50 13.12 15.62
C ARG A 2 25.40 13.00 14.10
N VAL A 3 24.55 13.82 13.47
CA VAL A 3 24.47 13.97 12.00
C VAL A 3 25.80 14.45 11.40
N GLY A 4 26.47 15.42 12.02
CA GLY A 4 27.77 15.91 11.52
C GLY A 4 28.89 14.87 11.66
N LEU A 5 28.83 14.00 12.67
CA LEU A 5 29.73 12.84 12.78
C LEU A 5 29.46 11.85 11.64
N ALA A 6 28.18 11.59 11.35
CA ALA A 6 27.79 10.68 10.28
C ALA A 6 28.20 11.19 8.90
N GLU A 7 28.05 12.50 8.63
CA GLU A 7 28.50 13.14 7.40
C GLU A 7 30.02 13.11 7.25
N ALA A 8 30.76 13.35 8.34
CA ALA A 8 32.22 13.27 8.35
C ALA A 8 32.70 11.83 8.09
N ALA A 9 32.13 10.84 8.78
CA ALA A 9 32.44 9.42 8.58
C ALA A 9 32.11 8.98 7.14
N ARG A 10 30.99 9.44 6.58
CA ARG A 10 30.63 9.19 5.18
C ARG A 10 31.65 9.78 4.21
N ALA A 11 32.06 11.04 4.42
CA ALA A 11 33.05 11.70 3.57
C ALA A 11 34.42 11.00 3.62
N LEU A 12 34.75 10.36 4.75
CA LEU A 12 35.97 9.57 4.94
C LEU A 12 35.85 8.14 4.41
N GLY A 13 34.69 7.72 3.89
CA GLY A 13 34.45 6.35 3.44
C GLY A 13 34.34 5.33 4.58
N ALA A 14 34.24 5.78 5.84
CA ALA A 14 34.01 4.95 7.01
C ALA A 14 32.51 4.61 7.10
N LEU A 15 32.03 3.79 6.16
CA LEU A 15 30.60 3.55 5.94
C LEU A 15 29.90 2.93 7.16
N GLU A 16 30.53 1.97 7.84
CA GLU A 16 29.98 1.32 9.03
C GLU A 16 29.81 2.30 10.21
N GLU A 17 30.79 3.17 10.42
CA GLU A 17 30.73 4.24 11.43
C GLU A 17 29.67 5.27 11.06
N ALA A 18 29.56 5.62 9.78
CA ALA A 18 28.52 6.52 9.29
C ALA A 18 27.11 5.93 9.50
N VAL A 19 26.89 4.65 9.19
CA VAL A 19 25.62 3.95 9.47
C VAL A 19 25.32 3.99 10.97
N THR A 20 26.30 3.67 11.82
CA THR A 20 26.13 3.67 13.27
C THR A 20 25.76 5.06 13.78
N ALA A 21 26.43 6.10 13.28
CA ALA A 21 26.15 7.49 13.64
C ALA A 21 24.78 7.96 13.16
N TYR A 22 24.35 7.58 11.95
CA TYR A 22 23.01 7.87 11.43
C TYR A 22 21.92 7.13 12.22
N ARG A 23 22.10 5.85 12.54
CA ARG A 23 21.18 5.09 13.41
C ARG A 23 21.07 5.72 14.81
N ALA A 24 22.21 6.14 15.39
CA ALA A 24 22.21 6.84 16.67
C ALA A 24 21.60 8.25 16.61
N ALA A 25 21.60 8.90 15.43
CA ALA A 25 20.89 10.15 15.20
C ALA A 25 19.37 9.92 15.07
N LEU A 26 18.93 8.83 14.44
CA LEU A 26 17.51 8.45 14.34
C LEU A 26 16.87 8.15 15.69
N ILE A 27 17.63 7.63 16.67
CA ILE A 27 17.12 7.46 18.03
C ILE A 27 16.75 8.80 18.68
N LEU A 28 17.47 9.87 18.33
CA LEU A 28 17.25 11.21 18.91
C LEU A 28 16.24 12.04 18.10
N GLU A 29 16.26 11.89 16.77
CA GLU A 29 15.46 12.66 15.82
C GLU A 29 14.82 11.69 14.79
N PRO A 30 13.85 10.85 15.20
CA PRO A 30 13.30 9.78 14.37
C PRO A 30 12.55 10.28 13.13
N GLU A 31 12.00 11.49 13.21
CA GLU A 31 11.15 12.11 12.18
C GLU A 31 11.91 13.11 11.30
N ARG A 32 13.26 13.17 11.36
CA ARG A 32 14.00 14.06 10.45
C ARG A 32 14.25 13.41 9.08
N PRO A 33 13.68 13.94 7.99
CA PRO A 33 13.83 13.36 6.65
C PRO A 33 15.29 13.35 6.20
N GLY A 34 16.04 14.40 6.54
CA GLY A 34 17.46 14.50 6.21
C GLY A 34 18.34 13.43 6.87
N VAL A 35 17.96 12.91 8.04
CA VAL A 35 18.72 11.86 8.73
C VAL A 35 18.43 10.50 8.09
N GLN A 36 17.16 10.23 7.76
CA GLN A 36 16.76 9.02 7.05
C GLN A 36 17.33 8.97 5.63
N ARG A 37 17.32 10.11 4.91
CA ARG A 37 17.99 10.26 3.61
C ARG A 37 19.49 9.96 3.72
N GLY A 38 20.15 10.57 4.69
CA GLY A 38 21.59 10.37 4.93
C GLY A 38 21.93 8.91 5.23
N LEU A 39 21.12 8.25 6.06
CA LEU A 39 21.25 6.82 6.32
C LEU A 39 21.11 6.00 5.03
N GLY A 40 20.05 6.25 4.25
CA GLY A 40 19.80 5.56 2.99
C GLY A 40 20.94 5.72 1.98
N GLU A 41 21.49 6.93 1.85
CA GLU A 41 22.64 7.20 0.98
C GLU A 41 23.91 6.47 1.42
N VAL A 42 24.18 6.39 2.73
CA VAL A 42 25.33 5.61 3.24
C VAL A 42 25.13 4.12 3.03
N LEU A 43 23.93 3.60 3.30
CA LEU A 43 23.61 2.20 3.08
C LEU A 43 23.75 1.82 1.60
N MET A 44 23.38 2.73 0.69
CA MET A 44 23.64 2.57 -0.75
C MET A 44 25.13 2.45 -1.07
N GLN A 45 25.96 3.29 -0.45
CA GLN A 45 27.42 3.24 -0.63
C GLN A 45 28.01 1.96 -0.03
N ALA A 46 27.41 1.43 1.04
CA ALA A 46 27.83 0.20 1.71
C ALA A 46 27.39 -1.08 1.01
N GLY A 47 26.62 -0.99 -0.09
CA GLY A 47 26.07 -2.16 -0.79
C GLY A 47 24.86 -2.79 -0.09
N LEU A 48 24.38 -2.20 1.01
CA LEU A 48 23.22 -2.65 1.79
C LEU A 48 21.94 -2.05 1.18
N HIS A 49 21.67 -2.43 -0.06
CA HIS A 49 20.65 -1.80 -0.90
C HIS A 49 19.22 -2.00 -0.40
N GLU A 50 18.90 -3.13 0.24
CA GLU A 50 17.58 -3.40 0.83
C GLU A 50 17.31 -2.47 2.03
N GLU A 51 18.24 -2.40 2.98
CA GLU A 51 18.14 -1.47 4.11
C GLU A 51 18.11 0.00 3.65
N ALA A 52 18.85 0.31 2.58
CA ALA A 52 18.84 1.63 1.99
C ALA A 52 17.46 2.01 1.44
N ALA A 53 16.77 1.07 0.78
CA ALA A 53 15.44 1.30 0.25
C ALA A 53 14.45 1.64 1.39
N VAL A 54 14.46 0.88 2.49
CA VAL A 54 13.60 1.16 3.66
C VAL A 54 13.89 2.56 4.23
N ALA A 55 15.15 2.92 4.41
CA ALA A 55 15.52 4.24 4.92
C ALA A 55 15.09 5.39 3.98
N LEU A 56 15.20 5.19 2.66
CA LEU A 56 14.80 6.17 1.65
C LEU A 56 13.28 6.25 1.47
N MET A 57 12.54 5.15 1.67
CA MET A 57 11.07 5.15 1.69
C MET A 57 10.53 6.03 2.80
N ARG A 58 11.08 5.88 4.02
CA ARG A 58 10.67 6.73 5.15
C ARG A 58 11.00 8.20 4.91
N ALA A 59 12.16 8.49 4.33
CA ALA A 59 12.52 9.86 3.99
C ALA A 59 11.60 10.46 2.91
N ALA A 60 11.19 9.65 1.93
CA ALA A 60 10.24 10.04 0.89
C ALA A 60 8.80 10.21 1.41
N ALA A 61 8.44 9.58 2.53
CA ALA A 61 7.14 9.76 3.18
C ALA A 61 6.94 11.20 3.67
N GLU A 62 7.99 11.79 4.21
CA GLU A 62 7.99 13.16 4.72
C GLU A 62 8.20 14.21 3.61
N ALA A 63 8.83 13.83 2.50
CA ALA A 63 9.13 14.72 1.37
C ALA A 63 8.77 14.07 0.01
N PRO A 64 7.48 13.79 -0.25
CA PRO A 64 7.05 13.05 -1.45
C PRO A 64 7.33 13.78 -2.76
N GLU A 65 7.45 15.12 -2.72
CA GLU A 65 7.74 15.93 -3.91
C GLU A 65 9.23 15.99 -4.26
N ASP A 66 10.13 15.55 -3.36
CA ASP A 66 11.57 15.60 -3.59
C ASP A 66 11.98 14.60 -4.71
N PRO A 67 12.41 15.09 -5.88
CA PRO A 67 12.80 14.22 -6.99
C PRO A 67 14.10 13.46 -6.70
N GLU A 68 14.98 13.98 -5.85
CA GLU A 68 16.26 13.37 -5.49
C GLU A 68 16.04 12.15 -4.59
N LEU A 69 15.17 12.28 -3.59
CA LEU A 69 14.76 11.17 -2.73
C LEU A 69 14.10 10.04 -3.53
N ARG A 70 13.22 10.40 -4.46
CA ARG A 70 12.56 9.44 -5.35
C ARG A 70 13.57 8.72 -6.26
N ALA A 71 14.54 9.44 -6.79
CA ALA A 71 15.60 8.86 -7.61
C ALA A 71 16.53 7.95 -6.80
N ALA A 72 16.89 8.36 -5.59
CA ALA A 72 17.69 7.56 -4.66
C ALA A 72 16.97 6.27 -4.28
N LEU A 73 15.69 6.36 -3.92
CA LEU A 73 14.85 5.21 -3.60
C LEU A 73 14.75 4.26 -4.80
N THR A 74 14.43 4.78 -5.99
CA THR A 74 14.38 3.97 -7.23
C THR A 74 15.70 3.22 -7.45
N ARG A 75 16.83 3.89 -7.24
CA ARG A 75 18.16 3.28 -7.35
C ARG A 75 18.41 2.19 -6.30
N ALA A 76 17.97 2.40 -5.06
CA ALA A 76 18.10 1.40 -4.00
C ALA A 76 17.29 0.14 -4.30
N LEU A 77 16.06 0.34 -4.79
CA LEU A 77 15.18 -0.74 -5.22
C LEU A 77 15.78 -1.56 -6.38
N LEU A 78 16.39 -0.88 -7.37
CA LEU A 78 17.11 -1.53 -8.48
C LEU A 78 18.28 -2.40 -8.03
N MET A 79 19.09 -1.87 -7.12
CA MET A 79 20.36 -2.48 -6.72
C MET A 79 20.16 -3.60 -5.69
N GLY A 80 19.07 -3.56 -4.91
CA GLY A 80 18.79 -4.54 -3.86
C GLY A 80 18.25 -5.88 -4.36
N GLY A 81 18.12 -6.10 -5.67
CA GLY A 81 17.65 -7.37 -6.24
C GLY A 81 16.18 -7.70 -5.94
N GLY A 82 15.57 -7.01 -4.98
CA GLY A 82 14.18 -7.12 -4.60
C GLY A 82 13.23 -6.30 -5.47
N VAL A 83 13.70 -5.42 -6.36
CA VAL A 83 12.83 -4.80 -7.36
C VAL A 83 13.54 -4.60 -8.70
N GLU A 84 13.14 -5.37 -9.70
CA GLU A 84 13.28 -4.90 -11.08
C GLU A 84 12.35 -3.70 -11.28
N THR A 85 12.74 -2.50 -10.82
CA THR A 85 12.19 -1.30 -11.43
C THR A 85 12.85 -1.18 -12.79
N ALA A 86 12.37 -1.96 -13.77
CA ALA A 86 12.78 -1.76 -15.14
C ALA A 86 12.65 -0.27 -15.42
N ALA A 87 13.80 0.37 -15.63
CA ALA A 87 13.98 1.78 -15.84
C ALA A 87 13.18 2.21 -17.07
N SER A 88 11.89 2.42 -16.87
CA SER A 88 10.97 2.94 -17.85
C SER A 88 9.78 3.47 -17.07
N ARG A 89 9.28 4.64 -17.47
CA ARG A 89 8.10 5.27 -16.88
C ARG A 89 6.83 4.38 -16.93
N ASP A 90 6.90 3.21 -17.57
CA ASP A 90 5.76 2.37 -17.98
C ASP A 90 5.73 0.94 -17.39
N SER A 91 6.76 0.47 -16.68
CA SER A 91 6.80 -0.92 -16.19
C SER A 91 6.78 -0.99 -14.66
N GLY A 92 5.79 -1.72 -14.13
CA GLY A 92 5.39 -1.76 -12.72
C GLY A 92 6.43 -2.24 -11.69
N LEU A 93 6.19 -1.92 -10.41
CA LEU A 93 7.01 -2.31 -9.25
C LEU A 93 6.85 -3.81 -8.98
N SER A 94 7.89 -4.63 -8.85
CA SER A 94 7.76 -6.06 -8.49
C SER A 94 8.82 -6.45 -7.46
N GLY A 95 8.47 -7.14 -6.37
CA GLY A 95 9.44 -7.52 -5.34
C GLY A 95 9.01 -8.59 -4.35
N ASP A 96 9.91 -8.95 -3.42
CA ASP A 96 9.65 -9.97 -2.39
C ASP A 96 9.05 -9.35 -1.12
N LEU A 97 7.99 -9.96 -0.59
CA LEU A 97 7.31 -9.54 0.63
C LEU A 97 8.12 -9.79 1.91
N SER A 98 9.18 -10.61 1.84
CA SER A 98 10.13 -10.73 2.95
C SER A 98 11.07 -9.53 3.07
N VAL A 99 11.18 -8.73 1.99
CA VAL A 99 12.05 -7.55 1.91
C VAL A 99 11.24 -6.26 2.04
N PHE A 100 10.08 -6.22 1.40
CA PHE A 100 9.16 -5.07 1.48
C PHE A 100 7.83 -5.52 2.07
N HIS A 101 7.56 -5.10 3.30
CA HIS A 101 6.30 -5.41 3.94
C HIS A 101 5.14 -4.68 3.25
N LEU A 102 3.93 -5.23 3.34
CA LEU A 102 2.77 -4.71 2.62
C LEU A 102 2.47 -3.24 2.99
N GLU A 103 2.58 -2.89 4.27
CA GLU A 103 2.40 -1.54 4.77
C GLU A 103 3.38 -0.54 4.13
N GLU A 104 4.62 -0.95 3.90
CA GLU A 104 5.65 -0.12 3.27
C GLU A 104 5.35 0.07 1.77
N LEU A 105 4.88 -0.99 1.10
CA LEU A 105 4.44 -0.92 -0.30
C LEU A 105 3.22 0.00 -0.47
N LEU A 106 2.24 -0.10 0.42
CA LEU A 106 1.05 0.76 0.40
C LEU A 106 1.42 2.22 0.67
N GLU A 107 2.32 2.48 1.62
CA GLU A 107 2.86 3.82 1.88
C GLU A 107 3.55 4.38 0.63
N PHE A 108 4.46 3.62 0.02
CA PHE A 108 5.15 4.04 -1.19
C PHE A 108 4.21 4.35 -2.36
N LEU A 109 3.23 3.47 -2.62
CA LEU A 109 2.24 3.68 -3.68
C LEU A 109 1.31 4.86 -3.36
N GLY A 110 1.00 5.07 -2.08
CA GLY A 110 0.28 6.24 -1.56
C GLY A 110 1.00 7.55 -1.89
N LEU A 111 2.28 7.64 -1.54
CA LEU A 111 3.12 8.83 -1.76
C LEU A 111 3.31 9.15 -3.24
N GLN A 112 3.41 8.13 -4.08
CA GLN A 112 3.51 8.30 -5.53
C GLN A 112 2.16 8.60 -6.21
N ARG A 113 1.06 8.65 -5.45
CA ARG A 113 -0.32 8.73 -5.97
C ARG A 113 -0.56 7.72 -7.09
N ALA A 114 -0.10 6.49 -6.87
CA ALA A 114 -0.13 5.46 -7.90
C ALA A 114 -1.56 4.95 -8.14
N SER A 115 -1.94 4.79 -9.42
CA SER A 115 -3.18 4.14 -9.84
C SER A 115 -2.88 2.84 -10.57
N GLY A 116 -3.53 1.75 -10.17
CA GLY A 116 -3.22 0.41 -10.69
C GLY A 116 -3.65 -0.73 -9.78
N ARG A 117 -3.05 -1.90 -9.99
CA ARG A 117 -3.32 -3.12 -9.21
C ARG A 117 -2.03 -3.62 -8.58
N LEU A 118 -2.02 -3.75 -7.25
CA LEU A 118 -0.97 -4.43 -6.51
C LEU A 118 -1.37 -5.90 -6.36
N HIS A 119 -0.73 -6.76 -7.15
CA HIS A 119 -0.83 -8.21 -7.05
C HIS A 119 0.11 -8.71 -5.95
N LEU A 120 -0.38 -9.59 -5.11
CA LEU A 120 0.33 -10.17 -3.97
C LEU A 120 0.14 -11.68 -4.03
N ARG A 121 1.21 -12.44 -3.83
CA ARG A 121 1.17 -13.90 -3.82
C ARG A 121 2.00 -14.43 -2.67
N SER A 122 1.39 -15.22 -1.79
CA SER A 122 2.06 -15.83 -0.65
C SER A 122 1.48 -17.21 -0.35
N GLY A 123 2.32 -18.22 -0.13
CA GLY A 123 1.87 -19.56 0.30
C GLY A 123 0.83 -20.23 -0.60
N GLY A 124 0.82 -19.94 -1.91
CA GLY A 124 -0.18 -20.44 -2.87
C GLY A 124 -1.51 -19.68 -2.86
N GLN A 125 -1.64 -18.63 -2.03
CA GLN A 125 -2.72 -17.67 -2.08
C GLN A 125 -2.33 -16.48 -2.95
N GLU A 126 -3.33 -15.89 -3.60
CA GLU A 126 -3.18 -14.69 -4.40
C GLU A 126 -4.17 -13.63 -3.93
N GLY A 127 -3.73 -12.38 -3.94
CA GLY A 127 -4.48 -11.22 -3.53
C GLY A 127 -4.22 -10.05 -4.47
N VAL A 128 -5.21 -9.20 -4.69
CA VAL A 128 -5.08 -8.00 -5.50
C VAL A 128 -5.66 -6.82 -4.73
N ILE A 129 -4.89 -5.76 -4.58
CA ILE A 129 -5.35 -4.48 -4.06
C ILE A 129 -5.43 -3.51 -5.22
N ARG A 130 -6.60 -2.91 -5.46
CA ARG A 130 -6.76 -1.87 -6.48
C ARG A 130 -6.52 -0.50 -5.85
N LEU A 131 -5.71 0.32 -6.51
CA LEU A 131 -5.39 1.68 -6.07
C LEU A 131 -5.82 2.72 -7.11
N TYR A 132 -6.25 3.87 -6.62
CA TYR A 132 -6.51 5.08 -7.41
C TYR A 132 -5.91 6.28 -6.68
N GLU A 133 -4.97 6.96 -7.34
CA GLU A 133 -4.23 8.10 -6.79
C GLU A 133 -3.62 7.82 -5.39
N GLY A 134 -3.11 6.60 -5.19
CA GLY A 134 -2.51 6.16 -3.93
C GLY A 134 -3.51 5.70 -2.86
N ARG A 135 -4.81 5.77 -3.12
CA ARG A 135 -5.87 5.34 -2.21
C ARG A 135 -6.38 3.94 -2.57
N LEU A 136 -6.78 3.16 -1.57
CA LEU A 136 -7.31 1.81 -1.76
C LEU A 136 -8.76 1.87 -2.23
N VAL A 137 -9.08 1.18 -3.31
CA VAL A 137 -10.41 1.17 -3.93
C VAL A 137 -11.16 -0.10 -3.58
N ASP A 138 -10.51 -1.24 -3.81
CA ASP A 138 -11.09 -2.56 -3.59
C ASP A 138 -9.97 -3.57 -3.33
N VAL A 139 -10.33 -4.70 -2.74
CA VAL A 139 -9.42 -5.82 -2.49
C VAL A 139 -10.08 -7.12 -2.93
N GLU A 140 -9.34 -7.95 -3.63
CA GLU A 140 -9.77 -9.25 -4.12
C GLU A 140 -8.83 -10.33 -3.59
N TYR A 141 -9.37 -11.36 -2.92
CA TYR A 141 -8.63 -12.60 -2.62
C TYR A 141 -9.63 -13.76 -2.45
N PRO A 142 -9.21 -15.02 -2.64
CA PRO A 142 -10.12 -16.18 -2.66
C PRO A 142 -11.01 -16.36 -1.42
N GLY A 143 -10.60 -15.86 -0.26
CA GLY A 143 -11.35 -15.96 0.99
C GLY A 143 -12.30 -14.78 1.25
N LEU A 144 -12.30 -13.73 0.42
CA LEU A 144 -13.16 -12.56 0.61
C LEU A 144 -14.51 -12.77 -0.07
N PRO A 145 -15.64 -12.55 0.63
CA PRO A 145 -16.94 -12.52 -0.03
C PRO A 145 -17.00 -11.37 -1.04
N SER A 146 -17.66 -11.61 -2.18
CA SER A 146 -18.02 -10.54 -3.12
C SER A 146 -18.88 -9.48 -2.45
N LEU A 147 -18.91 -8.25 -3.00
CA LEU A 147 -19.75 -7.19 -2.44
C LEU A 147 -21.22 -7.62 -2.35
N ALA A 148 -21.73 -8.29 -3.39
CA ALA A 148 -23.08 -8.85 -3.41
C ALA A 148 -23.33 -9.80 -2.22
N ALA A 149 -22.42 -10.75 -1.98
CA ALA A 149 -22.52 -11.68 -0.87
C ALA A 149 -22.44 -10.97 0.48
N ALA A 150 -21.55 -9.98 0.61
CA ALA A 150 -21.36 -9.19 1.82
C ALA A 150 -22.60 -8.34 2.18
N LEU A 151 -23.31 -7.79 1.19
CA LEU A 151 -24.54 -7.03 1.38
C LEU A 151 -25.71 -7.94 1.81
N VAL A 152 -25.84 -9.13 1.19
CA VAL A 152 -26.87 -10.11 1.55
C VAL A 152 -26.64 -10.66 2.96
N ALA A 153 -25.40 -11.02 3.30
CA ALA A 153 -25.05 -11.55 4.62
C ALA A 153 -25.37 -10.56 5.75
N ARG A 154 -25.30 -9.25 5.48
CA ARG A 154 -25.66 -8.18 6.42
C ARG A 154 -27.15 -7.82 6.41
N GLY A 155 -27.96 -8.50 5.61
CA GLY A 155 -29.40 -8.24 5.48
C GLY A 155 -29.74 -6.89 4.84
N LEU A 156 -28.78 -6.23 4.20
CA LEU A 156 -28.97 -4.90 3.61
C LEU A 156 -29.74 -4.98 2.28
N VAL A 157 -29.60 -6.10 1.57
CA VAL A 157 -30.32 -6.42 0.33
C VAL A 157 -30.76 -7.88 0.35
N SER A 158 -31.86 -8.19 -0.35
CA SER A 158 -32.23 -9.58 -0.62
C SER A 158 -31.53 -10.09 -1.87
N ARG A 159 -31.25 -11.41 -1.92
CA ARG A 159 -30.68 -12.03 -3.12
C ARG A 159 -31.57 -11.84 -4.35
N ALA A 160 -32.89 -11.95 -4.17
CA ALA A 160 -33.87 -11.71 -5.23
C ALA A 160 -33.82 -10.28 -5.78
N TRP A 161 -33.57 -9.28 -4.92
CA TRP A 161 -33.42 -7.89 -5.35
C TRP A 161 -32.14 -7.68 -6.14
N LEU A 162 -31.01 -8.25 -5.68
CA LEU A 162 -29.76 -8.21 -6.45
C LEU A 162 -29.91 -8.91 -7.80
N ASP A 163 -30.53 -10.08 -7.85
CA ASP A 163 -30.76 -10.81 -9.10
C ASP A 163 -31.70 -10.05 -10.04
N ALA A 164 -32.46 -9.05 -9.58
CA ALA A 164 -33.26 -8.19 -10.46
C ALA A 164 -32.43 -7.07 -11.12
N LEU A 165 -31.25 -6.74 -10.59
CA LEU A 165 -30.36 -5.71 -11.15
C LEU A 165 -29.58 -6.28 -12.35
N PRO A 166 -29.69 -5.66 -13.55
CA PRO A 166 -28.94 -6.12 -14.73
C PRO A 166 -27.42 -6.13 -14.52
N ALA A 167 -26.89 -5.15 -13.77
CA ALA A 167 -25.47 -5.03 -13.45
C ALA A 167 -24.97 -6.16 -12.54
N ALA A 168 -25.79 -6.66 -11.62
CA ALA A 168 -25.43 -7.75 -10.72
C ALA A 168 -25.38 -9.13 -11.41
N ARG A 169 -25.93 -9.25 -12.62
CA ARG A 169 -25.96 -10.51 -13.39
C ARG A 169 -24.75 -10.71 -14.30
N LYS A 170 -24.07 -9.64 -14.70
CA LYS A 170 -23.02 -9.68 -15.73
C LYS A 170 -21.72 -8.96 -15.33
N GLY A 171 -21.74 -8.11 -14.31
CA GLY A 171 -20.61 -7.30 -13.89
C GLY A 171 -19.99 -7.76 -12.57
N GLY A 172 -18.75 -7.35 -12.33
CA GLY A 172 -18.07 -7.51 -11.04
C GLY A 172 -18.53 -6.46 -10.01
N ASP A 173 -17.83 -6.38 -8.88
CA ASP A 173 -18.21 -5.47 -7.79
C ASP A 173 -18.27 -4.00 -8.23
N ALA A 174 -17.45 -3.56 -9.18
CA ALA A 174 -17.47 -2.20 -9.72
C ALA A 174 -18.80 -1.84 -10.44
N ASP A 175 -19.36 -2.74 -11.23
CA ASP A 175 -20.64 -2.50 -11.92
C ASP A 175 -21.81 -2.57 -10.93
N LEU A 176 -21.71 -3.44 -9.92
CA LEU A 176 -22.67 -3.47 -8.83
C LEU A 176 -22.66 -2.15 -8.04
N ILE A 177 -21.49 -1.61 -7.70
CA ILE A 177 -21.37 -0.30 -7.02
C ILE A 177 -22.06 0.78 -7.85
N ARG A 178 -21.75 0.86 -9.15
CA ARG A 178 -22.38 1.84 -10.04
C ARG A 178 -23.90 1.70 -10.03
N ALA A 179 -24.40 0.48 -10.17
CA ALA A 179 -25.83 0.23 -10.14
C ALA A 179 -26.47 0.61 -8.80
N LEU A 180 -25.83 0.29 -7.67
CA LEU A 180 -26.35 0.66 -6.34
C LEU A 180 -26.46 2.18 -6.16
N LEU A 181 -25.57 2.96 -6.78
CA LEU A 181 -25.56 4.42 -6.72
C LEU A 181 -26.51 5.07 -7.74
N GLU A 182 -26.74 4.42 -8.88
CA GLU A 182 -27.63 4.89 -9.95
C GLU A 182 -29.09 4.46 -9.76
N VAL A 183 -29.38 3.49 -8.87
CA VAL A 183 -30.76 3.04 -8.63
C VAL A 183 -31.61 4.24 -8.18
N PRO A 184 -32.65 4.62 -8.95
CA PRO A 184 -33.52 5.72 -8.55
C PRO A 184 -34.16 5.38 -7.21
N PRO A 185 -34.41 6.37 -6.33
CA PRO A 185 -34.93 6.13 -4.99
C PRO A 185 -36.29 5.42 -5.06
N GLY A 186 -36.25 4.09 -4.95
CA GLY A 186 -37.43 3.25 -4.73
C GLY A 186 -37.82 3.25 -3.25
N PRO A 187 -38.75 2.39 -2.81
CA PRO A 187 -39.28 2.42 -1.45
C PRO A 187 -38.26 2.12 -0.34
N ARG A 188 -37.05 1.63 -0.66
CA ARG A 188 -35.87 1.56 0.22
C ARG A 188 -34.59 1.76 -0.60
N PRO A 189 -34.10 2.98 -0.80
CA PRO A 189 -32.76 3.17 -1.34
C PRO A 189 -31.75 2.70 -0.28
N LEU A 190 -30.73 1.92 -0.65
CA LEU A 190 -29.58 1.73 0.24
C LEU A 190 -28.83 3.07 0.31
N PRO A 191 -28.66 3.67 1.50
CA PRO A 191 -27.89 4.90 1.59
C PRO A 191 -26.43 4.62 1.23
N THR A 192 -25.83 5.55 0.50
CA THR A 192 -24.44 5.50 0.03
C THR A 192 -23.47 5.12 1.16
N ASP A 193 -23.63 5.69 2.35
CA ASP A 193 -22.81 5.42 3.52
C ASP A 193 -22.82 3.95 3.96
N PHE A 194 -23.94 3.23 3.77
CA PHE A 194 -23.99 1.80 4.07
C PHE A 194 -23.16 0.99 3.07
N VAL A 195 -23.25 1.34 1.79
CA VAL A 195 -22.45 0.70 0.73
C VAL A 195 -20.96 0.98 0.96
N GLU A 196 -20.61 2.23 1.23
CA GLU A 196 -19.24 2.64 1.57
C GLU A 196 -18.70 1.86 2.76
N ARG A 197 -19.46 1.75 3.86
CA ARG A 197 -19.04 0.96 5.04
C ARG A 197 -18.79 -0.50 4.73
N VAL A 198 -19.60 -1.13 3.88
CA VAL A 198 -19.39 -2.54 3.49
C VAL A 198 -18.15 -2.70 2.64
N ILE A 199 -17.90 -1.78 1.71
CA ILE A 199 -16.68 -1.80 0.89
C ILE A 199 -15.45 -1.54 1.75
N ARG A 200 -15.49 -0.53 2.63
CA ARG A 200 -14.41 -0.24 3.58
C ARG A 200 -14.07 -1.47 4.43
N ALA A 201 -15.08 -2.13 5.00
CA ALA A 201 -14.88 -3.34 5.80
C ALA A 201 -14.24 -4.49 4.99
N ARG A 202 -14.59 -4.62 3.70
CA ARG A 202 -13.96 -5.61 2.80
C ARG A 202 -12.50 -5.28 2.52
N VAL A 203 -12.19 -4.02 2.22
CA VAL A 203 -10.82 -3.53 2.01
C VAL A 203 -9.98 -3.80 3.24
N GLU A 204 -10.47 -3.40 4.41
CA GLU A 204 -9.80 -3.63 5.68
C GLU A 204 -9.57 -5.12 5.99
N GLN A 205 -10.57 -5.99 5.78
CA GLN A 205 -10.43 -7.44 5.99
C GLN A 205 -9.39 -8.05 5.05
N GLY A 206 -9.35 -7.59 3.79
CA GLY A 206 -8.36 -8.02 2.82
C GLY A 206 -6.95 -7.58 3.18
N VAL A 207 -6.77 -6.29 3.50
CA VAL A 207 -5.48 -5.76 3.97
C VAL A 207 -5.02 -6.48 5.23
N GLU A 208 -5.90 -6.68 6.22
CA GLU A 208 -5.56 -7.43 7.43
C GLU A 208 -5.07 -8.85 7.14
N THR A 209 -5.70 -9.53 6.18
CA THR A 209 -5.29 -10.88 5.78
C THR A 209 -3.91 -10.87 5.12
N MET A 210 -3.69 -9.92 4.21
CA MET A 210 -2.45 -9.83 3.43
C MET A 210 -1.28 -9.28 4.25
N LEU A 211 -1.51 -8.48 5.30
CA LEU A 211 -0.48 -8.05 6.25
C LEU A 211 0.15 -9.24 7.00
N ARG A 212 -0.56 -10.37 7.11
CA ARG A 212 -0.02 -11.60 7.72
C ARG A 212 0.93 -12.35 6.79
N TRP A 213 1.05 -11.95 5.51
CA TRP A 213 1.94 -12.57 4.54
C TRP A 213 3.36 -12.01 4.67
N SER A 214 4.22 -12.70 5.42
CA SER A 214 5.60 -12.30 5.68
C SER A 214 6.62 -12.73 4.61
N SER A 215 6.17 -13.41 3.56
CA SER A 215 7.00 -13.86 2.44
C SER A 215 6.14 -14.00 1.20
N GLY A 216 6.73 -13.90 0.01
CA GLY A 216 5.98 -14.02 -1.25
C GLY A 216 6.39 -12.97 -2.26
N GLN A 217 5.56 -12.75 -3.28
CA GLN A 217 5.86 -11.74 -4.29
C GLN A 217 4.76 -10.71 -4.39
N ALA A 218 5.17 -9.46 -4.49
CA ALA A 218 4.36 -8.30 -4.81
C ALA A 218 4.67 -7.86 -6.24
N ARG A 219 3.64 -7.46 -6.99
CA ARG A 219 3.77 -6.86 -8.32
C ARG A 219 2.67 -5.82 -8.51
N PHE A 220 3.06 -4.57 -8.62
CA PHE A 220 2.20 -3.48 -9.01
C PHE A 220 2.15 -3.36 -10.54
N GLU A 221 0.95 -3.32 -11.10
CA GLU A 221 0.70 -3.03 -12.51
C GLU A 221 -0.03 -1.69 -12.62
N LYS A 222 0.55 -0.73 -13.35
CA LYS A 222 -0.11 0.55 -13.62
C LYS A 222 -1.29 0.31 -14.55
N GLU A 223 -2.43 0.87 -14.19
CA GLU A 223 -3.65 0.78 -14.99
C GLU A 223 -4.29 2.16 -15.07
N ARG A 224 -4.85 2.51 -16.23
CA ARG A 224 -5.77 3.65 -16.32
C ARG A 224 -7.08 3.24 -15.68
N VAL A 225 -7.24 3.57 -14.40
CA VAL A 225 -8.46 3.32 -13.65
C VAL A 225 -9.34 4.57 -13.75
N ASN A 226 -10.62 4.38 -14.08
CA ASN A 226 -11.60 5.46 -13.99
C ASN A 226 -11.76 5.88 -12.51
N GLU A 227 -12.16 7.12 -12.28
CA GLU A 227 -12.43 7.61 -10.92
C GLU A 227 -13.44 6.68 -10.22
N PRO A 228 -13.06 6.07 -9.08
CA PRO A 228 -13.93 5.16 -8.36
C PRO A 228 -14.94 5.93 -7.52
N ALA A 229 -16.10 5.33 -7.26
CA ALA A 229 -17.10 5.93 -6.38
C ALA A 229 -16.61 6.04 -4.91
N PHE A 230 -15.72 5.13 -4.50
CA PHE A 230 -15.15 5.08 -3.16
C PHE A 230 -13.66 4.80 -3.24
N ALA A 231 -12.89 5.49 -2.40
CA ALA A 231 -11.46 5.25 -2.22
C ALA A 231 -11.05 5.62 -0.79
N PHE A 232 -10.19 4.83 -0.17
CA PHE A 232 -9.83 4.95 1.25
C PHE A 232 -8.33 5.24 1.40
N GLY A 233 -7.98 6.15 2.31
CA GLY A 233 -6.57 6.44 2.61
C GLY A 233 -5.88 5.20 3.17
N HIS A 234 -4.69 4.88 2.68
CA HIS A 234 -3.94 3.70 3.13
C HIS A 234 -3.58 3.80 4.62
N GLN A 235 -3.18 4.98 5.09
CA GLN A 235 -2.90 5.24 6.50
C GLN A 235 -4.13 4.98 7.39
N ASP A 236 -5.32 5.45 6.97
CA ASP A 236 -6.57 5.25 7.72
C ASP A 236 -6.96 3.77 7.81
N VAL A 237 -6.76 3.03 6.72
CA VAL A 237 -7.03 1.59 6.67
C VAL A 237 -6.04 0.83 7.56
N LEU A 238 -4.75 1.10 7.43
CA LEU A 238 -3.71 0.46 8.25
C LEU A 238 -3.93 0.73 9.74
N MET A 239 -4.18 1.99 10.12
CA MET A 239 -4.48 2.36 11.51
C MET A 239 -5.70 1.62 12.06
N SER A 240 -6.78 1.54 11.28
CA SER A 240 -8.00 0.83 11.66
C SER A 240 -7.77 -0.68 11.81
N VAL A 241 -6.92 -1.27 10.98
CA VAL A 241 -6.58 -2.70 11.04
C VAL A 241 -5.72 -3.00 12.27
N PHE A 242 -4.66 -2.22 12.51
CA PHE A 242 -3.79 -2.41 13.67
C PHE A 242 -4.55 -2.24 14.99
N THR A 243 -5.42 -1.23 15.09
CA THR A 243 -6.26 -1.03 16.28
C THR A 243 -7.12 -2.26 16.58
N ARG A 244 -7.76 -2.85 15.57
CA ARG A 244 -8.58 -4.07 15.74
C ARG A 244 -7.75 -5.29 16.12
N GLN A 245 -6.50 -5.39 15.66
CA GLN A 245 -5.60 -6.49 16.03
C GLN A 245 -5.16 -6.38 17.48
N ASP A 246 -4.86 -5.18 17.96
CA ASP A 246 -4.49 -4.92 19.36
C ASP A 246 -5.66 -5.24 20.31
N GLU A 247 -6.88 -4.81 19.96
CA GLU A 247 -8.10 -5.13 20.73
C GLU A 247 -8.38 -6.64 20.80
N ALA A 248 -8.04 -7.40 19.76
CA ALA A 248 -8.25 -8.85 19.74
C ALA A 248 -7.20 -9.63 20.54
N GLN A 249 -6.08 -8.99 20.93
CA GLN A 249 -4.99 -9.59 21.71
C GLN A 249 -5.02 -9.23 23.20
N ALA A 250 -5.85 -8.26 23.59
CA ALA A 250 -6.07 -7.81 24.97
C ALA A 250 -7.14 -8.64 25.71
#